data_AF-A0A1G7ZCC9-F1
#
_entry.id   AF-A0A1G7ZCC9-F1
#
_cell.length_a   1.000
_cell.length_b   1.000
_cell.length_c   1.000
_cell.angle_alpha   90.00
_cell.angle_beta   90.00
_cell.angle_gamma   90.00
#
_symmetry.space_group_name_H-M   'P 1'
#
loop_
_entity.id
_entity.type
_entity.pdbx_description
1 polymer ?
#
loop_
_entity_poly.entity_id
_entity_poly.type
_entity_poly.pdbx_seq_one_letter_code
_entity_poly.pdbx_strand_id
1 'polypeptide(L)'
;MKKNYYISLYSFSIVGFFMSVIYLIIFSLALRSIAEDHGSFAGIPGDGIIGGAMVKLLIGGLGSLFGLRQGMFLLYITFGYMLSIGFWAKPLVTNKTIFDNKA
;
A
#
# COMPACT_ATOMS: atom_id res chain seq x y z
N MET A 1 -13.68 -3.88 -29.49
CA MET A 1 -13.18 -3.79 -28.10
C MET A 1 -11.67 -3.51 -27.97
N LYS A 2 -10.98 -2.91 -28.96
CA LYS A 2 -9.50 -2.72 -28.92
C LYS A 2 -9.02 -1.27 -28.66
N LYS A 3 -9.88 -0.31 -28.30
CA LYS A 3 -9.45 1.11 -28.24
C LYS A 3 -8.80 1.53 -26.90
N ASN A 4 -8.98 0.76 -25.83
CA ASN A 4 -8.63 1.18 -24.46
C ASN A 4 -7.54 0.32 -23.76
N TYR A 5 -6.93 -0.65 -24.44
CA TYR A 5 -5.94 -1.53 -23.80
C TYR A 5 -4.66 -0.78 -23.40
N TYR A 6 -4.26 0.24 -24.17
CA TYR A 6 -3.13 1.09 -23.83
C TYR A 6 -3.30 1.73 -22.45
N ILE A 7 -4.51 2.24 -22.18
CA ILE A 7 -4.84 2.88 -20.91
C ILE A 7 -4.70 1.86 -19.77
N SER A 8 -5.27 0.66 -19.92
CA SER A 8 -5.15 -0.39 -18.91
C SER A 8 -3.70 -0.84 -18.70
N LEU A 9 -2.91 -0.94 -19.76
CA LEU A 9 -1.53 -1.44 -19.72
C LEU A 9 -0.60 -0.45 -19.02
N TYR A 10 -0.69 0.84 -19.37
CA TYR A 10 0.05 1.89 -18.68
C TYR A 10 -0.41 2.07 -17.23
N SER A 11 -1.72 2.07 -16.97
CA SER A 11 -2.25 2.20 -15.60
C SER A 11 -1.75 1.06 -14.69
N PHE A 12 -1.73 -0.18 -15.17
CA PHE A 12 -1.26 -1.31 -14.35
C PHE A 12 0.23 -1.21 -14.01
N SER A 13 1.08 -0.82 -14.97
CA SER A 13 2.51 -0.58 -14.72
C SER A 13 2.75 0.56 -13.73
N ILE A 14 2.02 1.66 -13.87
CA ILE A 14 2.15 2.81 -12.97
C ILE A 14 1.73 2.44 -11.55
N VAL A 15 0.63 1.69 -11.38
CA VAL A 15 0.20 1.20 -10.06
C VAL A 15 1.25 0.28 -9.44
N GLY A 16 1.86 -0.61 -10.23
CA GLY A 16 2.95 -1.46 -9.77
C GLY A 16 4.18 -0.65 -9.29
N PHE A 17 4.52 0.42 -10.00
CA PHE A 17 5.59 1.33 -9.58
C PHE A 17 5.28 1.99 -8.22
N PHE A 18 4.07 2.53 -8.05
CA PHE A 18 3.68 3.14 -6.77
C PHE A 18 3.64 2.13 -5.62
N MET A 19 3.21 0.90 -5.87
CA MET A 19 3.20 -0.17 -4.87
C MET A 19 4.59 -0.45 -4.27
N SER A 20 5.64 -0.39 -5.10
CA SER A 20 7.02 -0.58 -4.64
C SER A 20 7.43 0.47 -3.59
N VAL A 21 7.04 1.72 -3.81
CA VAL A 21 7.39 2.84 -2.91
C VAL A 21 6.55 2.83 -1.64
N ILE A 22 5.25 2.50 -1.74
CA ILE A 22 4.34 2.47 -0.58
C ILE A 22 4.81 1.48 0.48
N TYR A 23 5.23 0.27 0.09
CA TYR A 23 5.73 -0.73 1.05
C TYR A 23 6.95 -0.21 1.81
N LEU A 24 7.91 0.41 1.13
CA LEU A 24 9.09 0.99 1.76
C LEU A 24 8.75 2.14 2.73
N ILE A 25 7.79 3.00 2.36
CA ILE A 25 7.31 4.08 3.22
C ILE A 25 6.66 3.53 4.49
N ILE A 26 5.74 2.58 4.35
CA ILE A 26 5.04 1.96 5.50
C ILE A 26 6.04 1.20 6.38
N PHE A 27 6.98 0.47 5.77
CA PHE A 27 8.05 -0.23 6.48
C PHE A 27 8.92 0.74 7.29
N SER A 28 9.31 1.88 6.69
CA SER A 28 10.08 2.92 7.39
C SER A 28 9.28 3.59 8.51
N LEU A 29 8.00 3.87 8.30
CA LEU A 29 7.09 4.42 9.31
C LEU A 29 6.92 3.47 10.49
N ALA A 30 6.71 2.18 10.22
CA ALA A 30 6.57 1.16 11.26
C ALA A 30 7.82 1.07 12.14
N LEU A 31 9.01 1.03 11.53
CA LEU A 31 10.27 1.00 12.27
C LEU A 31 10.56 2.29 13.05
N ARG A 32 10.14 3.45 12.53
CA ARG A 32 10.31 4.75 13.18
C ARG A 32 9.22 5.10 14.19
N SER A 33 8.21 4.24 14.37
CA SER A 33 7.09 4.47 15.30
C SER A 33 7.31 3.87 16.70
N ILE A 34 8.41 3.15 16.96
CA ILE A 34 8.74 2.55 18.26
C ILE A 34 10.24 2.66 18.57
N ALA A 35 10.59 2.80 19.86
CA ALA A 35 11.95 3.02 20.37
C ALA A 35 12.71 1.74 20.77
N GLU A 36 12.03 0.61 21.01
CA GLU A 36 12.66 -0.65 21.47
C GLU A 36 12.06 -1.87 20.73
N ASP A 37 12.90 -2.88 20.39
CA ASP A 37 12.62 -4.08 19.59
C ASP A 37 12.32 -3.91 18.09
N HIS A 38 13.30 -3.39 17.34
CA HIS A 38 13.23 -3.28 15.87
C HIS A 38 13.13 -4.63 15.12
N GLY A 39 13.53 -5.76 15.74
CA GLY A 39 13.58 -7.07 15.09
C GLY A 39 12.21 -7.74 14.92
N SER A 40 11.40 -7.79 15.98
CA SER A 40 10.08 -8.46 15.96
C SER A 40 9.04 -7.64 15.20
N PHE A 41 9.13 -6.30 15.29
CA PHE A 41 8.24 -5.39 14.58
C PHE A 41 8.52 -5.27 13.08
N ALA A 42 9.76 -5.51 12.63
CA ALA A 42 10.07 -5.62 11.20
C ALA A 42 9.34 -6.79 10.51
N GLY A 43 8.96 -7.82 11.29
CA GLY A 43 8.19 -8.96 10.81
C GLY A 43 6.73 -8.62 10.48
N ILE A 44 6.11 -7.66 11.19
CA ILE A 44 4.69 -7.34 11.06
C ILE A 44 4.30 -6.86 9.65
N PRO A 45 5.05 -5.95 8.99
CA PRO A 45 4.80 -5.63 7.58
C PRO A 45 4.99 -6.84 6.64
N GLY A 46 5.89 -7.76 6.98
CA GLY A 46 6.16 -8.99 6.22
C GLY A 46 4.98 -9.97 6.24
N ASP A 47 4.28 -10.10 7.37
CA ASP A 47 3.03 -10.87 7.46
C ASP A 47 1.90 -10.26 6.62
N GLY A 48 2.02 -8.99 6.22
CA GLY A 48 1.11 -8.32 5.29
C GLY A 48 0.96 -9.00 3.92
N ILE A 49 1.89 -9.89 3.55
CA ILE A 49 1.79 -10.74 2.35
C ILE A 49 0.55 -11.64 2.41
N ILE A 50 0.27 -12.22 3.59
CA ILE A 50 -0.91 -13.07 3.83
C ILE A 50 -2.19 -12.24 3.67
N GLY A 51 -2.20 -11.03 4.24
CA GLY A 51 -3.31 -10.08 4.06
C GLY A 51 -3.55 -9.74 2.58
N GLY A 52 -2.48 -9.52 1.82
CA GLY A 52 -2.56 -9.31 0.38
C GLY A 52 -3.13 -10.51 -0.39
N ALA A 53 -2.89 -11.75 0.06
CA ALA A 53 -3.50 -12.95 -0.53
C ALA A 53 -5.00 -13.03 -0.23
N MET A 54 -5.40 -12.67 0.99
CA MET A 54 -6.80 -12.68 1.42
C MET A 54 -7.64 -11.67 0.61
N VAL A 55 -7.11 -10.46 0.37
CA VAL A 55 -7.76 -9.47 -0.50
C VAL A 55 -7.88 -9.97 -1.95
N LYS A 56 -6.85 -10.61 -2.50
CA LYS A 56 -6.91 -11.21 -3.85
C LYS A 56 -8.01 -12.29 -3.96
N LEU A 57 -8.17 -13.10 -2.92
CA LEU A 57 -9.21 -14.13 -2.85
C LEU A 57 -10.61 -13.50 -2.82
N LEU A 58 -10.80 -12.44 -2.02
CA LEU A 58 -12.05 -11.67 -1.99
C LEU A 58 -12.39 -11.06 -3.36
N ILE A 59 -11.40 -10.48 -4.06
CA ILE A 59 -11.59 -9.91 -5.40
C ILE A 59 -11.98 -11.00 -6.41
N GLY A 60 -11.36 -12.18 -6.35
CA GLY A 60 -11.69 -13.32 -7.21
C GLY A 60 -13.08 -13.89 -6.95
N GLY A 61 -13.46 -14.01 -5.67
CA GLY A 61 -14.78 -14.48 -5.25
C GLY A 61 -15.90 -13.52 -5.66
N LEU A 62 -15.76 -12.23 -5.34
CA LEU A 62 -16.72 -11.20 -5.73
C LEU A 62 -16.76 -10.96 -7.24
N GLY A 63 -15.61 -11.10 -7.91
CA GLY A 63 -15.50 -10.99 -9.37
C GLY A 63 -16.30 -12.06 -10.11
N SER A 64 -16.45 -13.25 -9.53
CA SER A 64 -17.27 -14.33 -10.12
C SER A 64 -18.77 -14.09 -9.99
N LEU A 65 -19.23 -13.39 -8.95
CA LEU A 65 -20.66 -13.15 -8.69
C LEU A 65 -21.18 -11.86 -9.32
N PHE A 66 -20.40 -10.77 -9.27
CA PHE A 66 -20.83 -9.43 -9.70
C PHE A 66 -20.08 -8.91 -10.95
N GLY A 67 -19.04 -9.63 -11.40
CA GLY A 67 -18.17 -9.23 -12.49
C GLY A 67 -16.81 -8.71 -12.00
N LEU A 68 -15.74 -9.03 -12.74
CA LEU A 68 -14.35 -8.71 -12.38
C LEU A 68 -14.12 -7.20 -12.19
N ARG A 69 -14.85 -6.36 -12.95
CA ARG A 69 -14.76 -4.91 -12.87
C ARG A 69 -15.19 -4.38 -11.49
N GLN A 70 -16.27 -4.93 -10.93
CA GLN A 70 -16.72 -4.63 -9.57
C GLN A 70 -15.70 -5.09 -8.53
N GLY A 71 -15.14 -6.29 -8.71
CA GLY A 71 -14.07 -6.82 -7.86
C GLY A 71 -12.84 -5.90 -7.81
N MET A 72 -12.46 -5.28 -8.93
CA MET A 72 -11.32 -4.35 -8.96
C MET A 72 -11.56 -3.07 -8.15
N PHE A 73 -12.80 -2.68 -7.84
CA PHE A 73 -13.05 -1.50 -7.01
C PHE A 73 -12.59 -1.68 -5.56
N LEU A 74 -12.51 -2.92 -5.07
CA LEU A 74 -11.92 -3.22 -3.74
C LEU A 74 -10.48 -2.74 -3.61
N LEU A 75 -9.73 -2.71 -4.72
CA LEU A 75 -8.36 -2.21 -4.71
C LEU A 75 -8.30 -0.76 -4.25
N TYR A 76 -9.26 0.08 -4.64
CA TYR A 76 -9.30 1.48 -4.20
C TYR A 76 -9.49 1.62 -2.69
N ILE A 77 -10.21 0.69 -2.05
CA ILE A 77 -10.37 0.68 -0.59
C ILE A 77 -9.03 0.33 0.07
N THR A 78 -8.36 -0.71 -0.40
CA THR A 78 -7.03 -1.10 0.11
C THR A 78 -5.99 0.01 -0.08
N PHE A 79 -5.96 0.64 -1.26
CA PHE A 79 -5.08 1.78 -1.53
C PHE A 79 -5.43 3.00 -0.68
N GLY A 80 -6.72 3.30 -0.50
CA GLY A 80 -7.20 4.39 0.35
C GLY A 80 -6.81 4.19 1.82
N TYR A 81 -6.86 2.94 2.30
CA TYR A 81 -6.36 2.59 3.63
C TYR A 81 -4.85 2.81 3.75
N MET A 82 -4.05 2.32 2.79
CA MET A 82 -2.59 2.55 2.77
C MET A 82 -2.24 4.04 2.75
N LEU A 83 -2.97 4.85 1.97
CA LEU A 83 -2.79 6.30 1.92
C LEU A 83 -3.16 6.95 3.25
N SER A 84 -4.24 6.51 3.89
CA SER A 84 -4.65 7.00 5.21
C SER A 84 -3.59 6.74 6.27
N ILE A 85 -2.92 5.57 6.26
CA ILE A 85 -1.80 5.27 7.15
C ILE A 85 -0.66 6.27 6.96
N GLY A 86 -0.34 6.64 5.71
CA GLY A 86 0.70 7.63 5.42
C GLY A 86 0.42 9.01 6.02
N PHE A 87 -0.85 9.42 6.10
CA PHE A 87 -1.25 10.70 6.70
C PHE A 87 -1.46 10.62 8.23
N TRP A 88 -1.92 9.48 8.74
CA TRP A 88 -2.24 9.31 10.16
C TRP A 88 -1.08 8.81 11.01
N ALA A 89 -0.03 8.30 10.38
CA ALA A 89 1.15 7.83 11.09
C ALA A 89 1.84 9.01 11.79
N LYS A 90 2.01 8.86 13.11
CA LYS A 90 2.79 9.78 13.95
C LYS A 90 4.15 9.14 14.22
N PRO A 91 5.14 9.26 13.32
CA PRO A 91 6.46 8.68 13.56
C PRO A 91 7.12 9.36 14.78
N LEU A 92 7.74 8.57 15.66
CA LEU A 92 8.45 9.08 16.85
C LEU A 92 9.68 9.93 16.48
N VAL A 93 10.28 9.66 15.31
CA VAL A 93 11.31 10.50 14.70
C VAL A 93 10.79 11.01 13.36
N THR A 94 10.38 12.28 13.34
CA THR A 94 10.01 13.00 12.12
C THR A 94 11.22 13.09 11.19
N ASN A 95 11.03 12.75 9.92
CA ASN A 95 12.07 12.87 8.91
C ASN A 95 12.43 14.37 8.77
N LYS A 96 13.72 14.74 8.72
CA LYS A 96 14.11 16.12 8.42
C LYS A 96 13.47 16.50 7.09
N THR A 97 12.44 17.33 7.15
CA THR A 97 11.84 17.87 5.94
C THR A 97 12.81 18.89 5.36
N ILE A 98 12.71 19.16 4.07
CA ILE A 98 13.54 20.17 3.38
C ILE A 98 13.31 21.58 3.99
N PHE A 99 12.25 21.74 4.80
CA PHE A 99 11.91 22.93 5.58
C PHE A 99 12.46 22.92 7.02
N ASP A 100 13.12 21.84 7.46
CA ASP A 100 13.71 21.74 8.81
C ASP A 100 15.02 22.52 8.83
N ASN A 101 14.89 23.84 8.96
CA ASN A 101 16.00 24.75 9.20
C ASN A 101 16.44 24.65 10.66
N LYS A 102 17.12 23.55 11.00
CA LYS A 102 17.98 23.46 12.18
C LYS A 102 19.41 23.24 11.73
N ALA A 103 20.11 24.37 11.69
CA ALA A 103 21.57 24.47 11.84
C ALA A 103 22.03 23.85 13.16
#